data_AF-A0A2P7VD71-F1
#
_entry.id   AF-A0A2P7VD71-F1
#
_cell.length_a   1.000
_cell.length_b   1.000
_cell.length_c   1.000
_cell.angle_alpha   90.00
_cell.angle_beta   90.00
_cell.angle_gamma   90.00
#
_symmetry.space_group_name_H-M   'P 1'
#
loop_
_entity.id
_entity.type
_entity.pdbx_description
1 polymer ?
#
loop_
_entity_poly.entity_id
_entity_poly.type
_entity_poly.pdbx_seq_one_letter_code
_entity_poly.pdbx_strand_id
1 'polypeptide(L)'
;MLPISPYHRSLWVRNIFLGLFALGLIAVLFKLGFGYKQITLYKQAKAFYEQKNLLQAEETFSRAHDMAVLSYGDDEWNSIMFQLTSIRTDLEGLHQQSRSAISEKKVAEIGAVYEQYQAVKQQYQNQKNVPAMFFQQLSAHLGMDKSFSDYYLNALQTAKSQAQSNLEKENYQDESFIETLLAIPDEYYGGKEKKKAELTALFQDYEKTKLRKLIASASFEEVITKTATSLRHYEKLGIDTDWLVGQLEKYALAEIKEVIRSKDLSAFVDMAAAYRKIEDVLSSDSPVLDSITRYLEGKLKQAEQYIKSFEFTKARELYEQLNPLQDTATLLSDLEKLWLEYDPARLLQLRYPDRTFTEMLSGTDRWGAKLYAFGLSEADQRLYFAAKMPNDSLLYLDQSLDVDMKSAKAKIDDTLGSKEKPIIIVSASGKERTNAYTALSPNLTKETLDKRFSFEADELSVEDSEHVIMKNAVGKGENEIALFKLEDNGLDYIEKLADLEKSSEETTEGTESGEATSPADGSTEATDQISPAPQKIDVFAGPGENYDRIGQVVADGSIQVIADLNGWYQIVFDGKEGWIRATESTP
;
A
#
# COMPACT_ATOMS: atom_id res chain seq x y z
N MET A 1 74.99 -52.77 -46.00
CA MET A 1 73.80 -53.60 -46.27
C MET A 1 74.27 -54.92 -46.88
N LEU A 2 74.30 -56.00 -46.10
CA LEU A 2 74.61 -57.35 -46.62
C LEU A 2 73.34 -57.91 -47.30
N PRO A 3 73.43 -58.47 -48.54
CA PRO A 3 72.28 -59.06 -49.20
C PRO A 3 71.91 -60.36 -48.50
N ILE A 4 70.73 -60.41 -47.90
CA ILE A 4 70.16 -61.65 -47.36
C ILE A 4 70.03 -62.63 -48.55
N SER A 5 70.69 -63.78 -48.47
CA SER A 5 70.63 -64.86 -49.47
C SER A 5 69.16 -65.22 -49.78
N PRO A 6 68.78 -65.40 -51.06
CA PRO A 6 67.41 -65.74 -51.46
C PRO A 6 66.88 -67.01 -50.78
N TYR A 7 67.77 -67.93 -50.38
CA TYR A 7 67.42 -69.17 -49.67
C TYR A 7 66.91 -68.92 -48.24
N HIS A 8 67.54 -68.02 -47.48
CA HIS A 8 67.09 -67.69 -46.12
C HIS A 8 65.78 -66.89 -46.13
N ARG A 9 65.54 -66.05 -47.15
CA ARG A 9 64.22 -65.43 -47.36
C ARG A 9 63.14 -66.47 -47.64
N SER A 10 63.42 -67.47 -48.48
CA SER A 10 62.46 -68.54 -48.82
C SER A 10 62.07 -69.42 -47.62
N LEU A 11 63.03 -69.76 -46.74
CA LEU A 11 62.78 -70.58 -45.56
C LEU A 11 61.97 -69.83 -44.49
N TRP A 12 62.24 -68.53 -44.32
CA TRP A 12 61.49 -67.66 -43.42
C TRP A 12 60.05 -67.47 -43.92
N VAL A 13 59.88 -67.23 -45.22
CA VAL A 13 58.57 -67.15 -45.88
C VAL A 13 57.79 -68.47 -45.75
N ARG A 14 58.43 -69.63 -45.96
CA ARG A 14 57.80 -70.94 -45.78
C ARG A 14 57.34 -71.17 -44.33
N ASN A 15 58.17 -70.85 -43.35
CA ASN A 15 57.82 -71.04 -41.94
C ASN A 15 56.70 -70.08 -41.50
N ILE A 16 56.65 -68.85 -42.04
CA ILE A 16 55.52 -67.94 -41.87
C ILE A 16 54.26 -68.52 -42.49
N PHE A 17 54.31 -69.06 -43.72
CA PHE A 17 53.16 -69.72 -44.34
C PHE A 17 52.68 -70.93 -43.54
N LEU A 18 53.60 -71.71 -42.96
CA LEU A 18 53.27 -72.86 -42.11
C LEU A 18 52.62 -72.43 -40.78
N GLY A 19 53.12 -71.34 -40.18
CA GLY A 19 52.51 -70.72 -39.01
C GLY A 19 51.11 -70.16 -39.29
N LEU A 20 50.93 -69.48 -40.43
CA LEU A 20 49.62 -68.98 -40.88
C LEU A 20 48.64 -70.12 -41.19
N PHE A 21 49.12 -71.22 -41.78
CA PHE A 21 48.30 -72.42 -42.02
C PHE A 21 47.85 -73.08 -40.71
N ALA A 22 48.76 -73.23 -39.73
CA ALA A 22 48.43 -73.75 -38.41
C ALA A 22 47.41 -72.87 -37.67
N LEU A 23 47.58 -71.55 -37.73
CA LEU A 23 46.60 -70.57 -37.21
C LEU A 23 45.24 -70.69 -37.92
N GLY A 24 45.24 -70.87 -39.24
CA GLY A 24 44.02 -71.12 -40.01
C GLY A 24 43.31 -72.40 -39.59
N LEU A 25 44.05 -73.49 -39.33
CA LEU A 25 43.48 -74.76 -38.90
C LEU A 25 42.91 -74.69 -37.47
N ILE A 26 43.58 -73.97 -36.57
CA ILE A 26 43.06 -73.67 -35.22
C ILE A 26 41.77 -72.85 -35.33
N ALA A 27 41.71 -71.83 -36.18
CA ALA A 27 40.51 -71.03 -36.42
C ALA A 27 39.35 -71.88 -36.98
N VAL A 28 39.63 -72.87 -37.84
CA VAL A 28 38.62 -73.81 -38.35
C VAL A 28 38.09 -74.73 -37.25
N LEU A 29 38.96 -75.32 -36.43
CA LEU A 29 38.55 -76.16 -35.30
C LEU A 29 37.73 -75.38 -34.27
N PHE A 30 38.14 -74.14 -33.99
CA PHE A 30 37.39 -73.22 -33.15
C PHE A 30 36.00 -72.95 -33.75
N LYS A 31 35.92 -72.63 -35.04
CA LYS A 31 34.65 -72.41 -35.76
C LYS A 31 33.74 -73.64 -35.74
N LEU A 32 34.29 -74.85 -35.88
CA LEU A 32 33.52 -76.11 -35.81
C LEU A 32 32.97 -76.38 -34.40
N GLY A 33 33.80 -76.16 -33.37
CA GLY A 33 33.39 -76.34 -31.97
C GLY A 33 32.27 -75.39 -31.55
N PHE A 34 32.41 -74.10 -31.87
CA PHE A 34 31.36 -73.10 -31.62
C PHE A 34 30.13 -73.33 -32.49
N GLY A 35 30.31 -73.73 -33.76
CA GLY A 35 29.21 -74.10 -34.65
C GLY A 35 28.38 -75.28 -34.11
N TYR A 36 29.01 -76.32 -33.58
CA TYR A 36 28.30 -77.44 -32.95
C TYR A 36 27.48 -77.00 -31.72
N LYS A 37 28.07 -76.15 -30.87
CA LYS A 37 27.39 -75.59 -29.70
C LYS A 37 26.21 -74.71 -30.09
N GLN A 38 26.38 -73.83 -31.08
CA GLN A 38 25.32 -73.00 -31.65
C GLN A 38 24.15 -73.86 -32.15
N ILE A 39 24.42 -74.92 -32.93
CA ILE A 39 23.40 -75.85 -33.43
C ILE A 39 22.65 -76.55 -32.29
N THR A 40 23.37 -76.96 -31.25
CA THR A 40 22.78 -77.64 -30.09
C THR A 40 21.83 -76.73 -29.33
N LEU A 41 22.24 -75.49 -29.05
CA LEU A 41 21.39 -74.49 -28.40
C LEU A 41 20.16 -74.16 -29.25
N TYR A 42 20.32 -74.04 -30.57
CA TYR A 42 19.18 -73.81 -31.46
C TYR A 42 18.15 -74.95 -31.40
N LYS A 43 18.59 -76.22 -31.38
CA LYS A 43 17.69 -77.36 -31.19
C LYS A 43 17.00 -77.35 -29.83
N GLN A 44 17.71 -76.97 -28.77
CA GLN A 44 17.15 -76.84 -27.42
C GLN A 44 16.10 -75.71 -27.36
N ALA A 45 16.39 -74.55 -27.96
CA ALA A 45 15.45 -73.44 -28.06
C ALA A 45 14.15 -73.86 -28.75
N LYS A 46 14.25 -74.60 -29.86
CA LYS A 46 13.08 -75.14 -30.58
C LYS A 46 12.28 -76.13 -29.73
N ALA A 47 12.96 -77.01 -28.98
CA ALA A 47 12.28 -77.94 -28.07
C ALA A 47 11.51 -77.21 -26.94
N PHE A 48 12.08 -76.15 -26.37
CA PHE A 48 11.38 -75.31 -25.39
C PHE A 48 10.16 -74.60 -26.00
N TYR A 49 10.28 -74.15 -27.23
CA TYR A 49 9.18 -73.51 -27.95
C TYR A 49 8.02 -74.47 -28.22
N GLU A 50 8.31 -75.70 -28.64
CA GLU A 50 7.29 -76.75 -28.83
C GLU A 50 6.57 -77.09 -27.50
N GLN A 51 7.26 -76.96 -26.37
CA GLN A 51 6.71 -77.10 -25.02
C GLN A 51 5.95 -75.85 -24.53
N LYS A 52 5.84 -74.79 -25.34
CA LYS A 52 5.28 -73.47 -24.97
C LYS A 52 6.01 -72.79 -23.80
N ASN A 53 7.24 -73.22 -23.51
CA ASN A 53 8.14 -72.55 -22.58
C ASN A 53 8.91 -71.47 -23.35
N LEU A 54 8.19 -70.40 -23.72
CA LEU A 54 8.68 -69.39 -24.65
C LEU A 54 9.82 -68.55 -24.04
N LEU A 55 9.82 -68.37 -22.71
CA LEU A 55 10.91 -67.70 -21.98
C LEU A 55 12.25 -68.42 -22.15
N GLN A 56 12.27 -69.73 -21.90
CA GLN A 56 13.49 -70.54 -22.06
C GLN A 56 13.86 -70.73 -23.54
N ALA A 57 12.87 -70.76 -24.43
CA ALA A 57 13.10 -70.81 -25.87
C ALA A 57 13.86 -69.58 -26.36
N GLU A 58 13.37 -68.37 -26.04
CA GLU A 58 14.00 -67.12 -26.43
C GLU A 58 15.39 -66.97 -25.79
N GLU A 59 15.53 -67.26 -24.49
CA GLU A 59 16.83 -67.14 -23.79
C GLU A 59 17.89 -68.06 -24.40
N THR A 60 17.49 -69.28 -24.76
CA THR A 60 18.38 -70.25 -25.38
C THR A 60 18.71 -69.89 -26.83
N PHE A 61 17.74 -69.32 -27.56
CA PHE A 61 17.95 -68.78 -28.90
C PHE A 61 18.92 -67.59 -28.88
N SER A 62 18.70 -66.61 -27.99
CA SER A 62 19.54 -65.41 -27.86
C SER A 62 20.99 -65.79 -27.56
N ARG A 63 21.22 -66.72 -26.61
CA ARG A 63 22.55 -67.30 -26.37
C ARG A 63 23.16 -67.96 -27.61
N ALA A 64 22.36 -68.69 -28.39
CA ALA A 64 22.82 -69.32 -29.63
C ALA A 64 23.20 -68.26 -30.69
N HIS A 65 22.44 -67.17 -30.76
CA HIS A 65 22.65 -66.07 -31.69
C HIS A 65 23.89 -65.25 -31.34
N ASP A 66 24.11 -64.92 -30.06
CA ASP A 66 25.29 -64.16 -29.59
C ASP A 66 26.60 -64.89 -29.87
N MET A 67 26.57 -66.23 -29.94
CA MET A 67 27.72 -67.06 -30.30
C MET A 67 27.74 -67.50 -31.76
N ALA A 68 26.97 -66.85 -32.64
CA ALA A 68 26.81 -67.28 -34.01
C ALA A 68 28.14 -67.22 -34.79
N VAL A 69 28.62 -68.40 -35.21
CA VAL A 69 29.79 -68.54 -36.12
C VAL A 69 29.36 -69.14 -37.47
N LEU A 70 28.12 -69.65 -37.55
CA LEU A 70 27.48 -70.20 -38.74
C LEU A 70 26.13 -69.54 -38.99
N SER A 71 25.75 -69.39 -40.27
CA SER A 71 24.35 -69.17 -40.64
C SER A 71 23.63 -70.51 -40.46
N TYR A 72 22.75 -70.60 -39.47
CA TYR A 72 22.04 -71.83 -39.12
C TYR A 72 20.64 -71.48 -38.62
N GLY A 73 19.62 -72.09 -39.21
CA GLY A 73 18.23 -71.88 -38.84
C GLY A 73 17.30 -71.63 -40.01
N ASP A 74 16.00 -71.56 -39.72
CA ASP A 74 14.95 -71.16 -40.65
C ASP A 74 14.62 -69.67 -40.47
N ASP A 75 14.37 -68.96 -41.58
CA ASP A 75 14.18 -67.50 -41.59
C ASP A 75 12.90 -67.09 -40.84
N GLU A 76 11.82 -67.86 -40.96
CA GLU A 76 10.56 -67.60 -40.25
C GLU A 76 10.74 -67.79 -38.73
N TRP A 77 11.40 -68.87 -38.32
CA TRP A 77 11.74 -69.09 -36.91
C TRP A 77 12.61 -67.97 -36.34
N ASN A 78 13.66 -67.59 -37.06
CA ASN A 78 14.57 -66.53 -36.61
C ASN A 78 13.81 -65.21 -36.45
N SER A 79 12.92 -64.88 -37.40
CA SER A 79 12.07 -63.69 -37.31
C SER A 79 11.19 -63.68 -36.06
N ILE A 80 10.52 -64.80 -35.76
CA ILE A 80 9.69 -64.92 -34.54
C ILE A 80 10.55 -64.76 -33.29
N MET A 81 11.70 -65.42 -33.21
CA MET A 81 12.57 -65.33 -32.04
C MET A 81 13.16 -63.93 -31.85
N PHE A 82 13.55 -63.23 -32.92
CA PHE A 82 13.99 -61.84 -32.82
C PHE A 82 12.86 -60.91 -32.35
N GLN A 83 11.61 -61.16 -32.73
CA GLN A 83 10.46 -60.44 -32.16
C GLN A 83 10.33 -60.71 -30.66
N LEU A 84 10.51 -61.97 -30.21
CA LEU A 84 10.50 -62.28 -28.77
C LEU A 84 11.64 -61.60 -28.03
N THR A 85 12.85 -61.57 -28.60
CA THR A 85 14.01 -60.86 -28.03
C THR A 85 13.73 -59.36 -27.91
N SER A 86 13.14 -58.73 -28.93
CA SER A 86 12.73 -57.32 -28.85
C SER A 86 11.75 -57.08 -27.70
N ILE A 87 10.71 -57.93 -27.58
CA ILE A 87 9.74 -57.84 -26.47
C ILE A 87 10.46 -57.99 -25.12
N ARG A 88 11.45 -58.90 -25.01
CA ARG A 88 12.22 -59.06 -23.78
C ARG A 88 12.99 -57.80 -23.42
N THR A 89 13.77 -57.27 -24.36
CA THR A 89 14.57 -56.05 -24.15
C THR A 89 13.70 -54.88 -23.72
N ASP A 90 12.53 -54.70 -24.37
CA ASP A 90 11.61 -53.63 -24.04
C ASP A 90 11.02 -53.79 -22.62
N LEU A 91 10.53 -54.98 -22.26
CA LEU A 91 9.93 -55.20 -20.92
C LEU A 91 10.95 -55.17 -19.80
N GLU A 92 12.13 -55.76 -19.98
CA GLU A 92 13.20 -55.72 -18.97
C GLU A 92 13.70 -54.29 -18.77
N GLY A 93 13.78 -53.51 -19.86
CA GLY A 93 14.07 -52.08 -19.82
C GLY A 93 13.04 -51.30 -19.01
N LEU A 94 11.75 -51.48 -19.31
CA LEU A 94 10.64 -50.85 -18.57
C LEU A 94 10.64 -51.27 -17.09
N HIS A 95 10.88 -52.55 -16.80
CA HIS A 95 10.96 -53.06 -15.44
C HIS A 95 12.10 -52.40 -14.65
N GLN A 96 13.29 -52.30 -15.26
CA GLN A 96 14.44 -51.65 -14.63
C GLN A 96 14.19 -50.16 -14.39
N GLN A 97 13.64 -49.44 -15.38
CA GLN A 97 13.28 -48.03 -15.25
C GLN A 97 12.24 -47.81 -14.15
N SER A 98 11.19 -48.63 -14.12
CA SER A 98 10.15 -48.59 -13.07
C SER A 98 10.75 -48.76 -11.68
N ARG A 99 11.63 -49.75 -11.48
CA ARG A 99 12.30 -49.96 -10.19
C ARG A 99 13.17 -48.78 -9.77
N SER A 100 13.92 -48.19 -10.70
CA SER A 100 14.72 -46.99 -10.42
C SER A 100 13.83 -45.84 -10.01
N ALA A 101 12.81 -45.53 -10.81
CA ALA A 101 11.89 -44.41 -10.59
C ALA A 101 11.12 -44.54 -9.26
N ILE A 102 10.66 -45.75 -8.92
CA ILE A 102 10.02 -46.05 -7.63
C ILE A 102 11.00 -45.85 -6.46
N SER A 103 12.23 -46.36 -6.58
CA SER A 103 13.24 -46.23 -5.52
C SER A 103 13.68 -44.79 -5.27
N GLU A 104 13.73 -43.98 -6.33
CA GLU A 104 14.08 -42.56 -6.31
C GLU A 104 12.87 -41.65 -6.04
N LYS A 105 11.67 -42.22 -5.89
CA LYS A 105 10.39 -41.51 -5.66
C LYS A 105 10.04 -40.48 -6.74
N LYS A 106 10.39 -40.75 -7.99
CA LYS A 106 10.16 -39.84 -9.12
C LYS A 106 8.78 -40.05 -9.74
N VAL A 107 7.76 -39.45 -9.14
CA VAL A 107 6.33 -39.66 -9.49
C VAL A 107 6.04 -39.52 -10.99
N ALA A 108 6.56 -38.48 -11.64
CA ALA A 108 6.36 -38.25 -13.08
C ALA A 108 6.97 -39.35 -13.96
N GLU A 109 8.17 -39.83 -13.61
CA GLU A 109 8.84 -40.92 -14.33
C GLU A 109 8.07 -42.24 -14.13
N ILE A 110 7.56 -42.51 -12.93
CA ILE A 110 6.77 -43.72 -12.64
C ILE A 110 5.50 -43.74 -13.50
N GLY A 111 4.79 -42.61 -13.59
CA GLY A 111 3.62 -42.45 -14.46
C GLY A 111 3.95 -42.71 -15.93
N ALA A 112 5.04 -42.12 -16.44
CA ALA A 112 5.46 -42.31 -17.83
C ALA A 112 5.80 -43.78 -18.15
N VAL A 113 6.54 -44.47 -17.27
CA VAL A 113 6.88 -45.89 -17.47
C VAL A 113 5.63 -46.77 -17.40
N TYR A 114 4.69 -46.45 -16.51
CA TYR A 114 3.41 -47.14 -16.42
C TYR A 114 2.58 -46.96 -17.70
N GLU A 115 2.47 -45.74 -18.24
CA GLU A 115 1.76 -45.49 -19.50
C GLU A 115 2.37 -46.27 -20.68
N GLN A 116 3.71 -46.29 -20.78
CA GLN A 116 4.41 -47.08 -21.78
C GLN A 116 4.10 -48.58 -21.63
N TYR A 117 4.16 -49.10 -20.41
CA TYR A 117 3.81 -50.49 -20.12
C TYR A 117 2.36 -50.81 -20.52
N GLN A 118 1.40 -49.92 -20.19
CA GLN A 118 0.01 -50.10 -20.57
C GLN A 118 -0.19 -50.06 -22.09
N ALA A 119 0.51 -49.19 -22.82
CA ALA A 119 0.44 -49.15 -24.28
C ALA A 119 0.93 -50.46 -24.91
N VAL A 120 2.06 -51.00 -24.43
CA VAL A 120 2.58 -52.32 -24.87
C VAL A 120 1.60 -53.43 -24.50
N LYS A 121 1.03 -53.40 -23.29
CA LYS A 121 0.02 -54.38 -22.85
C LYS A 121 -1.21 -54.38 -23.77
N GLN A 122 -1.72 -53.21 -24.14
CA GLN A 122 -2.85 -53.05 -25.05
C GLN A 122 -2.57 -53.65 -26.45
N GLN A 123 -1.34 -53.51 -26.95
CA GLN A 123 -0.94 -54.09 -28.23
C GLN A 123 -1.08 -55.63 -28.24
N TYR A 124 -0.70 -56.30 -27.15
CA TYR A 124 -0.65 -57.77 -27.08
C TYR A 124 -1.86 -58.43 -26.43
N GLN A 125 -2.64 -57.75 -25.59
CA GLN A 125 -3.70 -58.37 -24.77
C GLN A 125 -4.80 -59.11 -25.57
N ASN A 126 -5.08 -58.67 -26.80
CA ASN A 126 -6.16 -59.22 -27.64
C ASN A 126 -5.67 -60.18 -28.73
N GLN A 127 -4.36 -60.42 -28.79
CA GLN A 127 -3.75 -61.28 -29.80
C GLN A 127 -3.60 -62.71 -29.25
N LYS A 128 -3.79 -63.71 -30.13
CA LYS A 128 -3.62 -65.14 -29.79
C LYS A 128 -2.35 -65.73 -30.43
N ASN A 129 -1.40 -64.88 -30.80
CA ASN A 129 -0.14 -65.28 -31.41
C ASN A 129 0.96 -65.50 -30.36
N VAL A 130 2.08 -66.07 -30.82
CA VAL A 130 3.22 -66.41 -29.97
C VAL A 130 3.83 -65.18 -29.27
N PRO A 131 4.05 -64.03 -29.95
CA PRO A 131 4.51 -62.81 -29.29
C PRO A 131 3.65 -62.39 -28.10
N ALA A 132 2.32 -62.45 -28.23
CA ALA A 132 1.42 -62.10 -27.14
C ALA A 132 1.49 -63.08 -25.95
N MET A 133 1.60 -64.40 -26.23
CA MET A 133 1.81 -65.40 -25.18
C MET A 133 3.15 -65.18 -24.46
N PHE A 134 4.20 -64.85 -25.20
CA PHE A 134 5.51 -64.54 -24.62
C PHE A 134 5.46 -63.29 -23.75
N PHE A 135 4.85 -62.21 -24.24
CA PHE A 135 4.60 -60.99 -23.45
C PHE A 135 3.89 -61.30 -22.13
N GLN A 136 2.83 -62.12 -22.16
CA GLN A 136 2.10 -62.51 -20.95
C GLN A 136 2.99 -63.31 -19.98
N GLN A 137 3.76 -64.29 -20.47
CA GLN A 137 4.69 -65.06 -19.64
C GLN A 137 5.77 -64.18 -19.02
N LEU A 138 6.36 -63.27 -19.80
CA LEU A 138 7.42 -62.39 -19.34
C LEU A 138 6.93 -61.33 -18.36
N SER A 139 5.81 -60.66 -18.66
CA SER A 139 5.21 -59.67 -17.75
C SER A 139 4.86 -60.30 -16.40
N ALA A 140 4.31 -61.52 -16.41
CA ALA A 140 4.02 -62.27 -15.19
C ALA A 140 5.31 -62.68 -14.44
N HIS A 141 6.35 -63.10 -15.16
CA HIS A 141 7.64 -63.45 -14.57
C HIS A 141 8.33 -62.26 -13.90
N LEU A 142 8.31 -61.10 -14.55
CA LEU A 142 8.83 -59.84 -14.01
C LEU A 142 7.92 -59.23 -12.92
N GLY A 143 6.67 -59.69 -12.81
CA GLY A 143 5.71 -59.19 -11.84
C GLY A 143 5.26 -57.75 -12.11
N MET A 144 5.22 -57.32 -13.37
CA MET A 144 4.98 -55.91 -13.76
C MET A 144 3.67 -55.36 -13.20
N ASP A 145 2.55 -56.04 -13.47
CA ASP A 145 1.22 -55.61 -12.99
C ASP A 145 1.16 -55.53 -11.47
N LYS A 146 1.76 -56.50 -10.77
CA LYS A 146 1.80 -56.53 -9.31
C LYS A 146 2.63 -55.38 -8.76
N SER A 147 3.81 -55.12 -9.32
CA SER A 147 4.70 -54.03 -8.86
C SER A 147 4.02 -52.66 -8.99
N PHE A 148 3.37 -52.37 -10.12
CA PHE A 148 2.63 -51.12 -10.28
C PHE A 148 1.41 -51.05 -9.36
N SER A 149 0.67 -52.16 -9.22
CA SER A 149 -0.48 -52.22 -8.32
C SER A 149 -0.07 -51.96 -6.86
N ASP A 150 0.98 -52.62 -6.37
CA ASP A 150 1.49 -52.44 -5.02
C ASP A 150 1.94 -50.99 -4.79
N TYR A 151 2.63 -50.39 -5.78
CA TYR A 151 3.04 -48.99 -5.74
C TYR A 151 1.84 -48.03 -5.66
N TYR A 152 0.89 -48.09 -6.59
CA TYR A 152 -0.21 -47.13 -6.66
C TYR A 152 -1.20 -47.29 -5.49
N LEU A 153 -1.46 -48.51 -5.02
CA LEU A 153 -2.28 -48.73 -3.82
C LEU A 153 -1.60 -48.19 -2.56
N ASN A 154 -0.27 -48.36 -2.43
CA ASN A 154 0.48 -47.78 -1.33
C ASN A 154 0.49 -46.24 -1.42
N ALA A 155 0.76 -45.68 -2.59
CA ALA A 155 0.74 -44.23 -2.83
C ALA A 155 -0.63 -43.63 -2.50
N LEU A 156 -1.73 -44.29 -2.90
CA LEU A 156 -3.10 -43.88 -2.58
C LEU A 156 -3.31 -43.81 -1.07
N GLN A 157 -2.91 -44.85 -0.34
CA GLN A 157 -3.07 -44.92 1.10
C GLN A 157 -2.21 -43.87 1.81
N THR A 158 -0.92 -43.77 1.46
CA THR A 158 0.02 -42.84 2.07
C THR A 158 -0.39 -41.38 1.82
N ALA A 159 -0.83 -41.03 0.61
CA ALA A 159 -1.27 -39.69 0.30
C ALA A 159 -2.54 -39.31 1.09
N LYS A 160 -3.51 -40.22 1.21
CA LYS A 160 -4.70 -39.99 2.06
C LYS A 160 -4.33 -39.84 3.54
N SER A 161 -3.39 -40.65 4.03
CA SER A 161 -2.89 -40.53 5.41
C SER A 161 -2.10 -39.24 5.65
N GLN A 162 -1.36 -38.74 4.67
CA GLN A 162 -0.69 -37.44 4.74
C GLN A 162 -1.72 -36.31 4.86
N ALA A 163 -2.76 -36.31 4.03
CA ALA A 163 -3.84 -35.32 4.12
C ALA A 163 -4.46 -35.28 5.53
N GLN A 164 -4.78 -36.44 6.10
CA GLN A 164 -5.29 -36.54 7.47
C GLN A 164 -4.28 -36.04 8.51
N SER A 165 -3.01 -36.47 8.42
CA SER A 165 -1.96 -36.04 9.35
C SER A 165 -1.70 -34.53 9.28
N ASN A 166 -1.80 -33.91 8.11
CA ASN A 166 -1.64 -32.46 7.95
C ASN A 166 -2.75 -31.71 8.70
N LEU A 167 -4.00 -32.18 8.56
CA LEU A 167 -5.14 -31.62 9.30
C LEU A 167 -5.00 -31.81 10.80
N GLU A 168 -4.60 -33.00 11.26
CA GLU A 168 -4.44 -33.30 12.70
C GLU A 168 -3.32 -32.47 13.35
N LYS A 169 -2.19 -32.32 12.67
CA LYS A 169 -1.00 -31.60 13.18
C LYS A 169 -1.01 -30.12 12.87
N GLU A 170 -1.97 -29.66 12.08
CA GLU A 170 -2.08 -28.27 11.58
C GLU A 170 -0.82 -27.80 10.85
N ASN A 171 -0.17 -28.74 10.15
CA ASN A 171 1.03 -28.48 9.37
C ASN A 171 0.73 -28.66 7.88
N TYR A 172 0.72 -27.54 7.16
CA TYR A 172 0.36 -27.46 5.74
C TYR A 172 1.56 -27.11 4.86
N GLN A 173 2.79 -27.36 5.31
CA GLN A 173 4.00 -27.05 4.54
C GLN A 173 4.23 -28.03 3.39
N ASP A 174 3.76 -29.28 3.54
CA ASP A 174 3.89 -30.34 2.53
C ASP A 174 2.52 -30.90 2.18
N GLU A 175 2.01 -30.45 1.03
CA GLU A 175 0.73 -30.86 0.45
C GLU A 175 0.93 -31.69 -0.84
N SER A 176 2.09 -32.34 -0.98
CA SER A 176 2.43 -33.22 -2.11
C SER A 176 1.47 -34.41 -2.31
N PHE A 177 0.64 -34.71 -1.31
CA PHE A 177 -0.45 -35.67 -1.43
C PHE A 177 -1.42 -35.32 -2.57
N ILE A 178 -1.64 -34.04 -2.87
CA ILE A 178 -2.57 -33.59 -3.92
C ILE A 178 -2.08 -34.10 -5.29
N GLU A 179 -0.83 -33.81 -5.63
CA GLU A 179 -0.19 -34.25 -6.89
C GLU A 179 -0.07 -35.77 -6.96
N THR A 180 0.27 -36.41 -5.84
CA THR A 180 0.36 -37.87 -5.73
C THR A 180 -1.00 -38.51 -6.05
N LEU A 181 -2.10 -38.00 -5.49
CA LEU A 181 -3.44 -38.51 -5.76
C LEU A 181 -3.87 -38.28 -7.21
N LEU A 182 -3.54 -37.14 -7.80
CA LEU A 182 -3.85 -36.86 -9.21
C LEU A 182 -3.10 -37.78 -10.17
N ALA A 183 -1.83 -38.10 -9.86
CA ALA A 183 -0.98 -38.95 -10.68
C ALA A 183 -1.38 -40.43 -10.68
N ILE A 184 -2.17 -40.90 -9.71
CA ILE A 184 -2.62 -42.28 -9.64
C ILE A 184 -3.62 -42.58 -10.78
N PRO A 185 -3.43 -43.63 -11.58
CA PRO A 185 -4.31 -43.97 -12.70
C PRO A 185 -5.77 -44.22 -12.29
N ASP A 186 -6.70 -43.90 -13.20
CA ASP A 186 -8.16 -43.96 -12.95
C ASP A 186 -8.66 -45.36 -12.55
N GLU A 187 -7.99 -46.42 -13.00
CA GLU A 187 -8.36 -47.81 -12.67
C GLU A 187 -8.26 -48.11 -11.17
N TYR A 188 -7.34 -47.45 -10.44
CA TYR A 188 -7.17 -47.62 -9.00
C TYR A 188 -8.26 -46.91 -8.18
N TYR A 189 -9.05 -46.04 -8.81
CA TYR A 189 -10.25 -45.42 -8.24
C TYR A 189 -11.55 -46.11 -8.70
N GLY A 190 -11.45 -47.15 -9.54
CA GLY A 190 -12.61 -47.78 -10.16
C GLY A 190 -13.23 -46.98 -11.30
N GLY A 191 -12.43 -46.11 -11.95
CA GLY A 191 -12.79 -45.36 -13.15
C GLY A 191 -12.71 -43.84 -12.99
N LYS A 192 -12.65 -43.13 -14.12
CA LYS A 192 -12.47 -41.67 -14.21
C LYS A 192 -13.50 -40.87 -13.40
N GLU A 193 -14.77 -41.23 -13.51
CA GLU A 193 -15.85 -40.53 -12.80
C GLU A 193 -15.75 -40.70 -11.28
N LYS A 194 -15.39 -41.91 -10.81
CA LYS A 194 -15.18 -42.19 -9.39
C LYS A 194 -13.97 -41.44 -8.85
N LYS A 195 -12.85 -41.44 -9.59
CA LYS A 195 -11.67 -40.64 -9.24
C LYS A 195 -12.03 -39.18 -9.06
N LYS A 196 -12.71 -38.58 -10.05
CA LYS A 196 -13.13 -37.18 -9.98
C LYS A 196 -13.99 -36.92 -8.74
N ALA A 197 -15.04 -37.70 -8.52
CA ALA A 197 -15.93 -37.52 -7.38
C ALA A 197 -15.21 -37.66 -6.03
N GLU A 198 -14.35 -38.68 -5.90
CA GLU A 198 -13.61 -38.95 -4.66
C GLU A 198 -12.58 -37.86 -4.35
N LEU A 199 -11.79 -37.44 -5.35
CA LEU A 199 -10.78 -36.39 -5.18
C LEU A 199 -11.41 -35.03 -4.92
N THR A 200 -12.49 -34.67 -5.63
CA THR A 200 -13.24 -33.44 -5.35
C THR A 200 -13.75 -33.42 -3.92
N ALA A 201 -14.37 -34.52 -3.45
CA ALA A 201 -14.86 -34.60 -2.08
C ALA A 201 -13.72 -34.49 -1.04
N LEU A 202 -12.59 -35.17 -1.29
CA LEU A 202 -11.43 -35.15 -0.40
C LEU A 202 -10.82 -33.74 -0.30
N PHE A 203 -10.55 -33.09 -1.44
CA PHE A 203 -9.95 -31.74 -1.44
C PHE A 203 -10.89 -30.70 -0.85
N GLN A 204 -12.20 -30.81 -1.11
CA GLN A 204 -13.19 -29.92 -0.49
C GLN A 204 -13.22 -30.07 1.04
N ASP A 205 -13.24 -31.29 1.56
CA ASP A 205 -13.24 -31.53 3.00
C ASP A 205 -11.93 -31.06 3.66
N TYR A 206 -10.80 -31.34 2.99
CA TYR A 206 -9.48 -30.92 3.44
C TYR A 206 -9.38 -29.41 3.55
N GLU A 207 -9.66 -28.66 2.48
CA GLU A 207 -9.56 -27.20 2.47
C GLU A 207 -10.58 -26.55 3.38
N LYS A 208 -11.81 -27.08 3.45
CA LYS A 208 -12.83 -26.58 4.39
C LYS A 208 -12.38 -26.74 5.84
N THR A 209 -11.72 -27.84 6.18
CA THR A 209 -11.22 -28.10 7.53
C THR A 209 -9.96 -27.27 7.82
N LYS A 210 -9.04 -27.17 6.87
CA LYS A 210 -7.86 -26.29 6.92
C LYS A 210 -8.26 -24.84 7.14
N LEU A 211 -9.18 -24.31 6.33
CA LEU A 211 -9.70 -22.94 6.46
C LEU A 211 -10.31 -22.69 7.84
N ARG A 212 -11.15 -23.60 8.33
CA ARG A 212 -11.76 -23.48 9.67
C ARG A 212 -10.71 -23.40 10.78
N LYS A 213 -9.66 -24.24 10.70
CA LYS A 213 -8.56 -24.23 11.66
C LYS A 213 -7.75 -22.94 11.58
N LEU A 214 -7.43 -22.49 10.37
CA LEU A 214 -6.73 -21.21 10.16
C LEU A 214 -7.52 -20.02 10.71
N ILE A 215 -8.82 -19.95 10.45
CA ILE A 215 -9.69 -18.89 10.99
C ILE A 215 -9.65 -18.84 12.52
N ALA A 216 -9.49 -19.99 13.19
CA ALA A 216 -9.46 -20.06 14.65
C ALA A 216 -8.11 -19.66 15.27
N SER A 217 -7.01 -19.67 14.49
CA SER A 217 -5.65 -19.55 15.03
C SER A 217 -4.77 -18.49 14.37
N ALA A 218 -5.13 -18.00 13.19
CA ALA A 218 -4.32 -17.10 12.37
C ALA A 218 -4.97 -15.73 12.18
N SER A 219 -4.18 -14.74 11.75
CA SER A 219 -4.70 -13.41 11.40
C SER A 219 -5.48 -13.45 10.08
N PHE A 220 -6.30 -12.43 9.85
CA PHE A 220 -7.04 -12.27 8.58
C PHE A 220 -6.11 -12.37 7.35
N GLU A 221 -5.00 -11.62 7.34
CA GLU A 221 -4.03 -11.64 6.23
C GLU A 221 -3.42 -13.03 6.03
N GLU A 222 -3.11 -13.74 7.12
CA GLU A 222 -2.54 -15.08 7.03
C GLU A 222 -3.54 -16.10 6.47
N VAL A 223 -4.81 -16.04 6.90
CA VAL A 223 -5.88 -16.90 6.39
C VAL A 223 -6.03 -16.71 4.88
N ILE A 224 -6.24 -15.47 4.43
CA ILE A 224 -6.49 -15.19 3.00
C ILE A 224 -5.27 -15.53 2.14
N THR A 225 -4.05 -15.29 2.63
CA THR A 225 -2.81 -15.54 1.87
C THR A 225 -2.55 -17.03 1.71
N LYS A 226 -2.77 -17.82 2.78
CA LYS A 226 -2.64 -19.28 2.71
C LYS A 226 -3.71 -19.89 1.82
N THR A 227 -4.95 -19.42 1.89
CA THR A 227 -6.02 -19.89 0.99
C THR A 227 -5.77 -19.51 -0.46
N ALA A 228 -5.29 -18.28 -0.74
CA ALA A 228 -4.86 -17.87 -2.08
C ALA A 228 -3.70 -18.74 -2.61
N THR A 229 -2.80 -19.18 -1.73
CA THR A 229 -1.72 -20.12 -2.12
C THR A 229 -2.29 -21.48 -2.55
N SER A 230 -3.25 -22.04 -1.79
CA SER A 230 -3.98 -23.24 -2.19
C SER A 230 -4.70 -23.05 -3.54
N LEU A 231 -5.39 -21.91 -3.74
CA LEU A 231 -6.09 -21.60 -5.00
C LEU A 231 -5.14 -21.63 -6.20
N ARG A 232 -4.00 -20.95 -6.13
CA ARG A 232 -2.98 -20.96 -7.19
C ARG A 232 -2.42 -22.36 -7.44
N HIS A 233 -2.28 -23.19 -6.40
CA HIS A 233 -1.80 -24.56 -6.55
C HIS A 233 -2.83 -25.42 -7.29
N TYR A 234 -4.11 -25.35 -6.90
CA TYR A 234 -5.18 -26.08 -7.58
C TYR A 234 -5.36 -25.64 -9.04
N GLU A 235 -5.28 -24.34 -9.32
CA GLU A 235 -5.38 -23.80 -10.68
C GLU A 235 -4.25 -24.35 -11.57
N LYS A 236 -3.00 -24.37 -11.09
CA LYS A 236 -1.86 -24.99 -11.80
C LYS A 236 -2.08 -26.46 -12.11
N LEU A 237 -2.83 -27.17 -11.27
CA LEU A 237 -3.17 -28.58 -11.44
C LEU A 237 -4.45 -28.80 -12.25
N GLY A 238 -5.10 -27.73 -12.74
CA GLY A 238 -6.34 -27.80 -13.51
C GLY A 238 -7.55 -28.29 -12.69
N ILE A 239 -7.52 -28.10 -11.37
CA ILE A 239 -8.63 -28.41 -10.47
C ILE A 239 -9.56 -27.19 -10.40
N ASP A 240 -10.87 -27.43 -10.48
CA ASP A 240 -11.91 -26.43 -10.27
C ASP A 240 -11.83 -25.82 -8.85
N THR A 241 -11.78 -24.49 -8.76
CA THR A 241 -11.55 -23.73 -7.53
C THR A 241 -12.74 -22.89 -7.07
N ASP A 242 -13.83 -22.83 -7.84
CA ASP A 242 -15.00 -21.96 -7.57
C ASP A 242 -15.56 -22.15 -6.15
N TRP A 243 -15.61 -23.39 -5.69
CA TRP A 243 -16.08 -23.73 -4.35
C TRP A 243 -15.19 -23.16 -3.23
N LEU A 244 -13.87 -23.09 -3.45
CA LEU A 244 -12.90 -22.58 -2.48
C LEU A 244 -12.89 -21.05 -2.47
N VAL A 245 -12.96 -20.43 -3.66
CA VAL A 245 -13.16 -18.98 -3.80
C VAL A 245 -14.41 -18.57 -3.04
N GLY A 246 -15.54 -19.26 -3.25
CA GLY A 246 -16.79 -18.95 -2.53
C GLY A 246 -16.70 -19.09 -1.00
N GLN A 247 -15.89 -20.02 -0.48
CA GLN A 247 -15.65 -20.11 0.97
C GLN A 247 -14.79 -18.94 1.49
N LEU A 248 -13.72 -18.61 0.76
CA LEU A 248 -12.83 -17.49 1.08
C LEU A 248 -13.60 -16.17 1.09
N GLU A 249 -14.41 -15.91 0.06
CA GLU A 249 -15.22 -14.70 -0.06
C GLU A 249 -16.27 -14.60 1.05
N LYS A 250 -16.91 -15.72 1.39
CA LYS A 250 -17.88 -15.74 2.49
C LYS A 250 -17.24 -15.37 3.83
N TYR A 251 -16.07 -15.91 4.12
CA TYR A 251 -15.29 -15.56 5.31
C TYR A 251 -14.86 -14.09 5.27
N ALA A 252 -14.20 -13.67 4.20
CA ALA A 252 -13.65 -12.33 4.09
C ALA A 252 -14.74 -11.25 4.11
N LEU A 253 -15.90 -11.50 3.50
CA LEU A 253 -17.03 -10.58 3.54
C LEU A 253 -17.59 -10.41 4.96
N ALA A 254 -17.60 -11.48 5.76
CA ALA A 254 -18.07 -11.41 7.14
C ALA A 254 -17.13 -10.55 8.00
N GLU A 255 -15.81 -10.80 7.92
CA GLU A 255 -14.80 -10.05 8.65
C GLU A 255 -14.74 -8.57 8.24
N ILE A 256 -14.77 -8.28 6.93
CA ILE A 256 -14.80 -6.90 6.42
C ILE A 256 -16.08 -6.17 6.87
N LYS A 257 -17.24 -6.83 6.86
CA LYS A 257 -18.47 -6.22 7.37
C LYS A 257 -18.42 -5.97 8.87
N GLU A 258 -17.79 -6.86 9.63
CA GLU A 258 -17.64 -6.71 11.07
C GLU A 258 -16.74 -5.53 11.43
N VAL A 259 -15.59 -5.37 10.76
CA VAL A 259 -14.70 -4.23 11.00
C VAL A 259 -15.33 -2.90 10.57
N ILE A 260 -16.14 -2.90 9.51
CA ILE A 260 -16.95 -1.75 9.14
C ILE A 260 -17.97 -1.41 10.24
N ARG A 261 -18.63 -2.42 10.80
CA ARG A 261 -19.64 -2.26 11.87
C ARG A 261 -19.02 -1.76 13.18
N SER A 262 -17.81 -2.21 13.51
CA SER A 262 -17.06 -1.76 14.69
C SER A 262 -16.50 -0.35 14.53
N LYS A 263 -16.53 0.23 13.32
CA LYS A 263 -15.99 1.54 12.96
C LYS A 263 -14.47 1.65 13.14
N ASP A 264 -13.76 0.53 13.11
CA ASP A 264 -12.30 0.49 13.16
C ASP A 264 -11.73 0.73 11.75
N LEU A 265 -11.41 2.00 11.46
CA LEU A 265 -10.91 2.37 10.13
C LEU A 265 -9.50 1.83 9.85
N SER A 266 -8.62 1.77 10.86
CA SER A 266 -7.27 1.25 10.68
C SER A 266 -7.30 -0.23 10.32
N ALA A 267 -8.04 -1.03 11.09
CA ALA A 267 -8.18 -2.46 10.81
C ALA A 267 -8.86 -2.70 9.45
N PHE A 268 -9.86 -1.88 9.07
CA PHE A 268 -10.46 -1.95 7.74
C PHE A 268 -9.40 -1.72 6.64
N VAL A 269 -8.56 -0.69 6.77
CA VAL A 269 -7.52 -0.37 5.79
C VAL A 269 -6.52 -1.51 5.65
N ASP A 270 -6.04 -2.06 6.76
CA ASP A 270 -5.09 -3.18 6.75
C ASP A 270 -5.69 -4.42 6.07
N MET A 271 -6.92 -4.79 6.45
CA MET A 271 -7.62 -5.95 5.88
C MET A 271 -7.94 -5.76 4.40
N ALA A 272 -8.42 -4.58 4.01
CA ALA A 272 -8.75 -4.27 2.61
C ALA A 272 -7.50 -4.27 1.73
N ALA A 273 -6.39 -3.71 2.22
CA ALA A 273 -5.12 -3.73 1.51
C ALA A 273 -4.60 -5.15 1.34
N ALA A 274 -4.62 -5.96 2.42
CA ALA A 274 -4.23 -7.37 2.37
C ALA A 274 -5.11 -8.17 1.38
N TYR A 275 -6.41 -7.95 1.36
CA TYR A 275 -7.33 -8.64 0.46
C TYR A 275 -7.14 -8.28 -1.01
N ARG A 276 -6.82 -7.02 -1.33
CA ARG A 276 -6.48 -6.61 -2.71
C ARG A 276 -5.20 -7.27 -3.24
N LYS A 277 -4.25 -7.66 -2.38
CA LYS A 277 -3.02 -8.36 -2.83
C LYS A 277 -3.28 -9.74 -3.42
N ILE A 278 -4.46 -10.33 -3.19
CA ILE A 278 -4.84 -11.64 -3.72
C ILE A 278 -5.85 -11.53 -4.87
N GLU A 279 -6.00 -10.35 -5.49
CA GLU A 279 -6.94 -10.12 -6.59
C GLU A 279 -6.76 -11.08 -7.78
N ASP A 280 -5.56 -11.63 -7.95
CA ASP A 280 -5.22 -12.58 -9.02
C ASP A 280 -5.99 -13.90 -8.94
N VAL A 281 -6.46 -14.31 -7.75
CA VAL A 281 -7.22 -15.55 -7.55
C VAL A 281 -8.72 -15.33 -7.34
N LEU A 282 -9.19 -14.10 -7.42
CA LEU A 282 -10.58 -13.74 -7.16
C LEU A 282 -11.37 -13.60 -8.46
N SER A 283 -12.70 -13.70 -8.36
CA SER A 283 -13.57 -13.39 -9.50
C SER A 283 -13.64 -11.88 -9.74
N SER A 284 -13.89 -11.48 -10.98
CA SER A 284 -14.06 -10.07 -11.34
C SER A 284 -15.27 -9.40 -10.67
N ASP A 285 -16.24 -10.21 -10.21
CA ASP A 285 -17.46 -9.79 -9.52
C ASP A 285 -17.39 -10.05 -8.00
N SER A 286 -16.18 -10.03 -7.43
CA SER A 286 -15.98 -10.33 -6.01
C SER A 286 -16.82 -9.42 -5.08
N PRO A 287 -17.76 -9.98 -4.30
CA PRO A 287 -18.58 -9.20 -3.38
C PRO A 287 -17.77 -8.54 -2.26
N VAL A 288 -16.57 -9.05 -1.96
CA VAL A 288 -15.67 -8.48 -0.94
C VAL A 288 -15.00 -7.23 -1.49
N LEU A 289 -14.44 -7.28 -2.70
CA LEU A 289 -13.84 -6.11 -3.36
C LEU A 289 -14.88 -5.00 -3.58
N ASP A 290 -16.11 -5.38 -3.96
CA ASP A 290 -17.23 -4.44 -4.07
C ASP A 290 -17.58 -3.79 -2.73
N SER A 291 -17.55 -4.55 -1.63
CA SER A 291 -17.82 -4.03 -0.29
C SER A 291 -16.73 -3.07 0.17
N ILE A 292 -15.46 -3.41 -0.07
CA ILE A 292 -14.29 -2.56 0.21
C ILE A 292 -14.41 -1.24 -0.56
N THR A 293 -14.67 -1.31 -1.87
CA THR A 293 -14.78 -0.14 -2.75
C THR A 293 -15.90 0.79 -2.30
N ARG A 294 -17.10 0.25 -2.04
CA ARG A 294 -18.24 1.06 -1.56
C ARG A 294 -17.96 1.75 -0.23
N TYR A 295 -17.30 1.08 0.71
CA TYR A 295 -16.97 1.70 1.99
C TYR A 295 -15.89 2.78 1.85
N LEU A 296 -14.85 2.52 1.04
CA LEU A 296 -13.81 3.50 0.70
C LEU A 296 -14.42 4.77 0.07
N GLU A 297 -15.27 4.63 -0.95
CA GLU A 297 -15.97 5.75 -1.58
C GLU A 297 -16.82 6.54 -0.57
N GLY A 298 -17.48 5.84 0.36
CA GLY A 298 -18.22 6.48 1.45
C GLY A 298 -17.33 7.30 2.37
N LYS A 299 -16.12 6.83 2.67
CA LYS A 299 -15.14 7.56 3.49
C LYS A 299 -14.52 8.74 2.78
N LEU A 300 -14.25 8.64 1.48
CA LEU A 300 -13.82 9.79 0.68
C LEU A 300 -14.89 10.88 0.64
N LYS A 301 -16.17 10.51 0.44
CA LYS A 301 -17.30 11.45 0.53
C LYS A 301 -17.45 12.06 1.93
N GLN A 302 -17.16 11.30 2.98
CA GLN A 302 -17.15 11.81 4.35
C GLN A 302 -16.04 12.86 4.55
N ALA A 303 -14.85 12.63 4.00
CA ALA A 303 -13.76 13.61 4.01
C ALA A 303 -14.17 14.89 3.27
N GLU A 304 -14.75 14.78 2.07
CA GLU A 304 -15.29 15.93 1.34
C GLU A 304 -16.34 16.71 2.14
N GLN A 305 -17.16 16.01 2.94
CA GLN A 305 -18.15 16.65 3.80
C GLN A 305 -17.48 17.42 4.95
N TYR A 306 -16.39 16.91 5.53
CA TYR A 306 -15.59 17.64 6.52
C TYR A 306 -14.97 18.90 5.92
N ILE A 307 -14.53 18.88 4.66
CA ILE A 307 -14.05 20.09 3.96
C ILE A 307 -15.17 21.13 3.88
N LYS A 308 -16.38 20.70 3.49
CA LYS A 308 -17.55 21.60 3.40
C LYS A 308 -18.00 22.16 4.74
N SER A 309 -17.76 21.45 5.85
CA SER A 309 -18.03 21.94 7.20
C SER A 309 -16.83 22.67 7.83
N PHE A 310 -15.78 22.96 7.06
CA PHE A 310 -14.54 23.61 7.52
C PHE A 310 -13.77 22.82 8.60
N GLU A 311 -14.05 21.52 8.74
CA GLU A 311 -13.36 20.59 9.63
C GLU A 311 -12.12 19.98 8.94
N PHE A 312 -11.23 20.84 8.44
CA PHE A 312 -10.09 20.45 7.60
C PHE A 312 -9.15 19.42 8.25
N THR A 313 -8.91 19.51 9.56
CA THR A 313 -8.10 18.52 10.30
C THR A 313 -8.66 17.11 10.15
N LYS A 314 -9.98 16.94 10.30
CA LYS A 314 -10.64 15.63 10.17
C LYS A 314 -10.62 15.12 8.73
N ALA A 315 -10.78 16.01 7.75
CA ALA A 315 -10.65 15.65 6.34
C ALA A 315 -9.24 15.15 6.02
N ARG A 316 -8.21 15.85 6.52
CA ARG A 316 -6.81 15.50 6.35
C ARG A 316 -6.48 14.14 6.95
N GLU A 317 -6.80 13.95 8.22
CA GLU A 317 -6.58 12.68 8.94
C GLU A 317 -7.24 11.51 8.21
N LEU A 318 -8.46 11.71 7.70
CA LEU A 318 -9.18 10.68 6.96
C LEU A 318 -8.50 10.37 5.62
N TYR A 319 -8.07 11.36 4.84
CA TYR A 319 -7.32 11.11 3.60
C TYR A 319 -5.97 10.44 3.82
N GLU A 320 -5.24 10.81 4.87
CA GLU A 320 -3.96 10.18 5.24
C GLU A 320 -4.16 8.70 5.60
N GLN A 321 -5.20 8.37 6.37
CA GLN A 321 -5.53 6.99 6.75
C GLN A 321 -5.95 6.13 5.56
N LEU A 322 -6.60 6.72 4.53
CA LEU A 322 -7.06 5.99 3.34
C LEU A 322 -5.97 5.79 2.27
N ASN A 323 -4.82 6.46 2.40
CA ASN A 323 -3.74 6.43 1.42
C ASN A 323 -3.26 5.00 1.04
N PRO A 324 -3.17 4.02 1.96
CA PRO A 324 -2.79 2.65 1.60
C PRO A 324 -3.77 1.94 0.63
N LEU A 325 -5.02 2.42 0.52
CA LEU A 325 -6.03 1.87 -0.37
C LEU A 325 -6.19 2.65 -1.67
N GLN A 326 -5.86 3.93 -1.68
CA GLN A 326 -5.99 4.79 -2.84
C GLN A 326 -5.05 5.98 -2.68
N ASP A 327 -4.34 6.34 -3.75
CA ASP A 327 -3.49 7.53 -3.74
C ASP A 327 -4.32 8.78 -3.44
N THR A 328 -4.07 9.40 -2.28
CA THR A 328 -4.74 10.61 -1.81
C THR A 328 -3.87 11.87 -1.93
N ALA A 329 -2.70 11.79 -2.59
CA ALA A 329 -1.75 12.91 -2.64
C ALA A 329 -2.34 14.18 -3.26
N THR A 330 -3.11 14.05 -4.35
CA THR A 330 -3.79 15.18 -5.00
C THR A 330 -4.89 15.75 -4.11
N LEU A 331 -5.68 14.89 -3.46
CA LEU A 331 -6.75 15.29 -2.54
C LEU A 331 -6.20 16.07 -1.34
N LEU A 332 -5.08 15.61 -0.77
CA LEU A 332 -4.39 16.30 0.32
C LEU A 332 -3.81 17.65 -0.12
N SER A 333 -3.28 17.73 -1.34
CA SER A 333 -2.78 19.00 -1.90
C SER A 333 -3.90 20.02 -2.08
N ASP A 334 -5.04 19.61 -2.63
CA ASP A 334 -6.18 20.50 -2.84
C ASP A 334 -6.86 20.90 -1.53
N LEU A 335 -6.92 19.98 -0.55
CA LEU A 335 -7.33 20.28 0.81
C LEU A 335 -6.47 21.38 1.43
N GLU A 336 -5.14 21.29 1.35
CA GLU A 336 -4.25 22.29 1.97
C GLU A 336 -4.39 23.67 1.30
N LYS A 337 -4.63 23.72 -0.02
CA LYS A 337 -4.93 24.98 -0.71
C LYS A 337 -6.20 25.62 -0.18
N LEU A 338 -7.29 24.86 -0.06
CA LEU A 338 -8.57 25.34 0.48
C LEU A 338 -8.44 25.76 1.95
N TRP A 339 -7.67 25.01 2.74
CA TRP A 339 -7.44 25.34 4.14
C TRP A 339 -6.68 26.65 4.28
N LEU A 340 -5.64 26.88 3.47
CA LEU A 340 -4.91 28.15 3.46
C LEU A 340 -5.78 29.33 3.03
N GLU A 341 -6.70 29.13 2.09
CA GLU A 341 -7.64 30.18 1.67
C GLU A 341 -8.64 30.53 2.78
N TYR A 342 -9.05 29.55 3.59
CA TYR A 342 -9.95 29.75 4.72
C TYR A 342 -9.24 30.34 5.96
N ASP A 343 -8.03 29.87 6.27
CA ASP A 343 -7.23 30.30 7.41
C ASP A 343 -5.78 30.61 6.95
N PRO A 344 -5.54 31.84 6.45
CA PRO A 344 -4.21 32.25 6.00
C PRO A 344 -3.17 32.27 7.12
N ALA A 345 -3.57 32.33 8.39
CA ALA A 345 -2.67 32.34 9.53
C ALA A 345 -1.78 31.09 9.58
N ARG A 346 -2.26 29.97 9.02
CA ARG A 346 -1.50 28.73 8.83
C ARG A 346 -0.21 28.90 8.02
N LEU A 347 -0.08 29.93 7.19
CA LEU A 347 1.17 30.21 6.48
C LEU A 347 2.37 30.28 7.43
N LEU A 348 2.18 30.91 8.60
CA LEU A 348 3.20 30.98 9.64
C LEU A 348 3.38 29.65 10.37
N GLN A 349 2.29 28.98 10.72
CA GLN A 349 2.33 27.69 11.43
C GLN A 349 3.03 26.60 10.63
N LEU A 350 2.82 26.56 9.30
CA LEU A 350 3.48 25.62 8.40
C LEU A 350 5.00 25.84 8.33
N ARG A 351 5.43 27.10 8.36
CA ARG A 351 6.86 27.46 8.28
C ARG A 351 7.56 27.33 9.63
N TYR A 352 6.84 27.63 10.71
CA TYR A 352 7.35 27.73 12.07
C TYR A 352 6.48 26.92 13.05
N PRO A 353 6.46 25.58 12.93
CA PRO A 353 5.56 24.74 13.73
C PRO A 353 5.84 24.80 15.24
N ASP A 354 7.09 25.06 15.62
CA ASP A 354 7.53 25.10 17.02
C ASP A 354 7.46 26.51 17.64
N ARG A 355 6.98 27.51 16.89
CA ARG A 355 6.93 28.89 17.36
C ARG A 355 5.54 29.27 17.82
N THR A 356 5.48 29.92 18.98
CA THR A 356 4.28 30.56 19.49
C THR A 356 4.25 32.00 19.02
N PHE A 357 3.15 32.38 18.36
CA PHE A 357 2.89 33.75 17.97
C PHE A 357 1.80 34.36 18.86
N THR A 358 2.05 35.56 19.37
CA THR A 358 1.02 36.42 19.97
C THR A 358 0.48 37.37 18.88
N GLU A 359 -0.74 37.89 19.07
CA GLU A 359 -1.32 38.92 18.20
C GLU A 359 -1.27 38.54 16.70
N MET A 360 -1.72 37.32 16.40
CA MET A 360 -1.70 36.78 15.05
C MET A 360 -2.83 37.36 14.21
N LEU A 361 -2.47 38.03 13.12
CA LEU A 361 -3.40 38.65 12.18
C LEU A 361 -3.19 38.04 10.81
N SER A 362 -4.26 37.87 10.05
CA SER A 362 -4.20 37.29 8.72
C SER A 362 -5.30 37.85 7.84
N GLY A 363 -5.16 37.70 6.52
CA GLY A 363 -6.13 38.22 5.58
C GLY A 363 -5.75 37.99 4.13
N THR A 364 -6.42 38.73 3.25
CA THR A 364 -6.30 38.60 1.79
C THR A 364 -6.06 39.95 1.12
N ASP A 365 -5.53 39.91 -0.10
CA ASP A 365 -5.45 41.05 -1.03
C ASP A 365 -4.79 42.34 -0.48
N ARG A 366 -3.66 42.19 0.22
CA ARG A 366 -2.83 43.32 0.71
C ARG A 366 -1.37 43.18 0.34
N TRP A 367 -0.71 44.31 0.14
CA TRP A 367 0.70 44.44 -0.25
C TRP A 367 1.07 43.69 -1.55
N GLY A 368 0.07 43.34 -2.37
CA GLY A 368 0.23 42.52 -3.58
C GLY A 368 0.23 41.01 -3.33
N ALA A 369 0.02 40.56 -2.09
CA ALA A 369 -0.20 39.16 -1.75
C ALA A 369 -1.67 38.77 -1.94
N LYS A 370 -1.90 37.52 -2.36
CA LYS A 370 -3.24 36.91 -2.35
C LYS A 370 -3.67 36.61 -0.92
N LEU A 371 -2.78 36.00 -0.13
CA LEU A 371 -2.99 35.71 1.29
C LEU A 371 -1.82 36.25 2.10
N TYR A 372 -2.05 36.73 3.31
CA TYR A 372 -0.98 37.11 4.23
C TYR A 372 -1.31 36.70 5.66
N ALA A 373 -0.27 36.56 6.47
CA ALA A 373 -0.35 36.39 7.91
C ALA A 373 0.84 37.05 8.58
N PHE A 374 0.65 37.62 9.76
CA PHE A 374 1.75 38.02 10.60
C PHE A 374 1.46 37.74 12.07
N GLY A 375 2.52 37.63 12.85
CA GLY A 375 2.43 37.38 14.28
C GLY A 375 3.68 37.88 14.99
N LEU A 376 3.50 38.21 16.27
CA LEU A 376 4.56 38.65 17.16
C LEU A 376 5.18 37.46 17.88
N SER A 377 6.49 37.42 18.03
CA SER A 377 7.19 36.41 18.82
C SER A 377 7.90 37.08 19.99
N GLU A 378 7.38 36.87 21.20
CA GLU A 378 7.99 37.38 22.44
C GLU A 378 9.40 36.82 22.64
N ALA A 379 9.58 35.51 22.41
CA ALA A 379 10.85 34.83 22.60
C ALA A 379 11.96 35.39 21.69
N ASP A 380 11.61 35.73 20.44
CA ASP A 380 12.57 36.22 19.45
C ASP A 380 12.69 37.75 19.43
N GLN A 381 11.76 38.49 20.05
CA GLN A 381 11.61 39.94 19.92
C GLN A 381 11.44 40.41 18.46
N ARG A 382 10.57 39.71 17.71
CA ARG A 382 10.37 39.95 16.26
C ARG A 382 8.91 39.88 15.86
N LEU A 383 8.58 40.60 14.79
CA LEU A 383 7.39 40.33 13.99
C LEU A 383 7.78 39.40 12.84
N TYR A 384 6.99 38.36 12.62
CA TYR A 384 7.10 37.47 11.46
C TYR A 384 5.92 37.70 10.53
N PHE A 385 6.20 37.78 9.24
CA PHE A 385 5.21 38.01 8.19
C PHE A 385 5.36 36.92 7.13
N ALA A 386 4.24 36.37 6.69
CA ALA A 386 4.15 35.41 5.61
C ALA A 386 3.17 35.91 4.56
N ALA A 387 3.50 35.70 3.29
CA ALA A 387 2.64 36.02 2.17
C ALA A 387 2.62 34.89 1.15
N LYS A 388 1.43 34.63 0.62
CA LYS A 388 1.23 33.85 -0.60
C LYS A 388 0.92 34.79 -1.75
N MET A 389 1.79 34.79 -2.75
CA MET A 389 1.69 35.64 -3.94
C MET A 389 0.67 35.07 -4.96
N PRO A 390 0.18 35.89 -5.92
CA PRO A 390 -0.75 35.43 -6.95
C PRO A 390 -0.25 34.29 -7.85
N ASN A 391 1.07 34.12 -7.97
CA ASN A 391 1.74 33.02 -8.68
C ASN A 391 1.96 31.77 -7.79
N ASP A 392 1.26 31.67 -6.65
CA ASP A 392 1.40 30.66 -5.61
C ASP A 392 2.77 30.63 -4.87
N SER A 393 3.70 31.54 -5.15
CA SER A 393 4.98 31.59 -4.42
C SER A 393 4.79 32.07 -2.97
N LEU A 394 5.48 31.43 -2.03
CA LEU A 394 5.46 31.80 -0.61
C LEU A 394 6.65 32.70 -0.28
N LEU A 395 6.40 33.78 0.44
CA LEU A 395 7.40 34.72 0.94
C LEU A 395 7.30 34.81 2.47
N TYR A 396 8.45 34.80 3.13
CA TYR A 396 8.55 34.92 4.59
C TYR A 396 9.52 36.04 4.93
N LEU A 397 9.04 37.00 5.70
CA LEU A 397 9.76 38.19 6.14
C LEU A 397 9.72 38.27 7.64
N ASP A 398 10.67 38.99 8.23
CA ASP A 398 10.68 39.25 9.64
C ASP A 398 11.39 40.55 9.97
N GLN A 399 11.09 41.11 11.14
CA GLN A 399 11.71 42.33 11.60
C GLN A 399 11.84 42.35 13.12
N SER A 400 13.03 42.71 13.61
CA SER A 400 13.27 42.91 15.04
C SER A 400 12.53 44.13 15.56
N LEU A 401 11.92 43.99 16.72
CA LEU A 401 11.20 45.06 17.41
C LEU A 401 11.96 45.45 18.68
N ASP A 402 12.07 46.75 18.95
CA ASP A 402 12.61 47.29 20.20
C ASP A 402 11.46 47.89 21.00
N VAL A 403 10.55 47.02 21.46
CA VAL A 403 9.38 47.36 22.26
C VAL A 403 9.19 46.30 23.34
N ASP A 404 8.42 46.60 24.39
CA ASP A 404 8.08 45.59 25.38
C ASP A 404 7.10 44.54 24.81
N MET A 405 7.63 43.41 24.38
CA MET A 405 6.83 42.37 23.73
C MET A 405 5.74 41.74 24.61
N LYS A 406 5.80 41.88 25.94
CA LYS A 406 4.75 41.36 26.83
C LYS A 406 3.46 42.18 26.76
N SER A 407 3.59 43.46 26.44
CA SER A 407 2.47 44.38 26.28
C SER A 407 2.19 44.72 24.81
N ALA A 408 2.96 44.15 23.89
CA ALA A 408 2.86 44.44 22.47
C ALA A 408 1.54 43.93 21.87
N LYS A 409 0.85 44.82 21.18
CA LYS A 409 -0.31 44.59 20.34
C LYS A 409 0.00 45.00 18.92
N ALA A 410 -0.55 44.30 17.94
CA ALA A 410 -0.40 44.68 16.55
C ALA A 410 -1.77 44.94 15.93
N LYS A 411 -1.84 45.94 15.06
CA LYS A 411 -3.00 46.19 14.21
C LYS A 411 -2.54 46.51 12.80
N ILE A 412 -3.45 46.35 11.84
CA ILE A 412 -3.26 46.91 10.50
C ILE A 412 -4.08 48.19 10.43
N ASP A 413 -3.43 49.28 10.05
CA ASP A 413 -4.05 50.58 9.90
C ASP A 413 -4.31 50.83 8.41
N ASP A 414 -5.58 50.79 8.02
CA ASP A 414 -6.01 50.93 6.62
C ASP A 414 -6.07 52.39 6.15
N THR A 415 -6.02 53.33 7.09
CA THR A 415 -5.97 54.76 6.79
C THR A 415 -4.55 55.20 6.50
N LEU A 416 -3.56 54.78 7.29
CA LEU A 416 -2.16 55.16 7.10
C LEU A 416 -1.51 54.39 5.95
N GLY A 417 -0.93 55.12 4.99
CA GLY A 417 -0.38 54.56 3.75
C GLY A 417 -1.42 54.50 2.64
N SER A 418 -1.86 53.31 2.26
CA SER A 418 -2.93 53.15 1.26
C SER A 418 -3.72 51.88 1.53
N LYS A 419 -4.96 51.80 1.03
CA LYS A 419 -5.80 50.61 1.19
C LYS A 419 -5.14 49.32 0.67
N GLU A 420 -4.34 49.43 -0.40
CA GLU A 420 -3.63 48.29 -1.02
C GLU A 420 -2.32 47.97 -0.30
N LYS A 421 -1.71 48.95 0.36
CA LYS A 421 -0.46 48.84 1.12
C LYS A 421 -0.61 49.56 2.47
N PRO A 422 -1.42 49.00 3.38
CA PRO A 422 -1.63 49.61 4.69
C PRO A 422 -0.40 49.43 5.56
N ILE A 423 -0.36 50.13 6.70
CA ILE A 423 0.75 50.07 7.64
C ILE A 423 0.40 49.15 8.81
N ILE A 424 1.34 48.28 9.19
CA ILE A 424 1.24 47.48 10.42
C ILE A 424 1.77 48.34 11.56
N ILE A 425 0.94 48.61 12.57
CA ILE A 425 1.34 49.35 13.77
C ILE A 425 1.43 48.38 14.93
N VAL A 426 2.62 48.29 15.52
CA VAL A 426 2.86 47.59 16.78
C VAL A 426 2.91 48.62 17.89
N SER A 427 2.05 48.49 18.89
CA SER A 427 2.02 49.34 20.09
C SER A 427 2.35 48.51 21.32
N ALA A 428 3.18 49.01 22.22
CA ALA A 428 3.53 48.38 23.49
C ALA A 428 3.69 49.43 24.60
N SER A 429 3.98 49.03 25.83
CA SER A 429 4.33 49.97 26.91
C SER A 429 5.66 50.67 26.62
N GLY A 430 5.71 52.00 26.77
CA GLY A 430 6.93 52.79 26.59
C GLY A 430 7.84 52.82 27.83
N LYS A 431 9.10 53.25 27.63
CA LYS A 431 10.08 53.48 28.70
C LYS A 431 10.02 54.92 29.23
N GLU A 432 9.73 55.87 28.35
CA GLU A 432 9.69 57.32 28.57
C GLU A 432 8.27 57.91 28.42
N ARG A 433 7.37 57.24 27.70
CA ARG A 433 5.95 57.60 27.55
C ARG A 433 5.02 56.43 27.81
N THR A 434 3.71 56.70 27.83
CA THR A 434 2.70 55.66 28.06
C THR A 434 2.83 54.51 27.05
N ASN A 435 3.09 54.82 25.76
CA ASN A 435 3.15 53.83 24.69
C ASN A 435 4.42 53.99 23.82
N ALA A 436 4.96 52.86 23.36
CA ALA A 436 5.95 52.74 22.30
C ALA A 436 5.28 52.23 21.03
N TYR A 437 5.50 52.89 19.90
CA TYR A 437 4.93 52.54 18.61
C TYR A 437 6.02 52.21 17.60
N THR A 438 5.82 51.15 16.84
CA THR A 438 6.65 50.79 15.68
C THR A 438 5.76 50.52 14.49
N ALA A 439 5.94 51.27 13.41
CA ALA A 439 5.23 51.05 12.15
C ALA A 439 6.08 50.30 11.14
N LEU A 440 5.48 49.30 10.52
CA LEU A 440 6.11 48.42 9.55
C LEU A 440 5.30 48.40 8.25
N SER A 441 5.99 48.38 7.12
CA SER A 441 5.40 48.22 5.79
C SER A 441 6.03 47.03 5.08
N PRO A 442 5.29 45.95 4.85
CA PRO A 442 5.74 44.87 3.96
C PRO A 442 6.05 45.39 2.56
N ASN A 443 7.22 45.02 2.03
CA ASN A 443 7.65 45.29 0.66
C ASN A 443 7.96 43.97 -0.05
N LEU A 444 6.92 43.36 -0.62
CA LEU A 444 7.01 41.99 -1.14
C LEU A 444 7.88 41.88 -2.41
N THR A 445 8.13 42.99 -3.12
CA THR A 445 9.03 43.01 -4.29
C THR A 445 10.50 43.08 -3.88
N LYS A 446 10.81 43.81 -2.80
CA LYS A 446 12.17 43.89 -2.25
C LYS A 446 12.47 42.80 -1.24
N GLU A 447 11.46 42.01 -0.87
CA GLU A 447 11.53 40.99 0.17
C GLU A 447 12.00 41.57 1.51
N THR A 448 11.45 42.73 1.88
CA THR A 448 11.78 43.41 3.14
C THR A 448 10.52 43.78 3.93
N LEU A 449 10.67 43.81 5.26
CA LEU A 449 9.67 44.38 6.15
C LEU A 449 10.21 45.72 6.67
N ASP A 450 9.86 46.80 5.96
CA ASP A 450 10.47 48.11 6.14
C ASP A 450 9.95 48.76 7.42
N LYS A 451 10.86 49.12 8.35
CA LYS A 451 10.50 49.95 9.51
C LYS A 451 10.28 51.39 9.06
N ARG A 452 9.03 51.84 9.09
CA ARG A 452 8.63 53.19 8.66
C ARG A 452 8.93 54.23 9.74
N PHE A 453 8.58 53.95 10.98
CA PHE A 453 8.95 54.78 12.13
C PHE A 453 8.97 53.96 13.42
N SER A 454 9.58 54.53 14.45
CA SER A 454 9.55 53.99 15.81
C SER A 454 9.76 55.14 16.80
N PHE A 455 8.83 55.33 17.73
CA PHE A 455 8.83 56.42 18.71
C PHE A 455 8.04 56.04 19.95
N GLU A 456 8.18 56.83 21.01
CA GLU A 456 7.29 56.75 22.18
C GLU A 456 6.43 58.01 22.28
N ALA A 457 5.15 57.82 22.62
CA ALA A 457 4.16 58.88 22.80
C ALA A 457 3.08 58.41 23.78
N ASP A 458 2.34 59.34 24.37
CA ASP A 458 1.21 58.95 25.22
C ASP A 458 0.05 58.40 24.39
N GLU A 459 -0.16 58.94 23.18
CA GLU A 459 -1.23 58.51 22.27
C GLU A 459 -0.82 58.72 20.81
N LEU A 460 -1.30 57.84 19.94
CA LEU A 460 -1.13 57.93 18.49
C LEU A 460 -2.51 57.76 17.82
N SER A 461 -2.91 58.75 17.03
CA SER A 461 -4.05 58.63 16.11
C SER A 461 -3.59 58.86 14.67
N VAL A 462 -4.27 58.19 13.74
CA VAL A 462 -4.03 58.34 12.30
C VAL A 462 -5.07 59.29 11.75
N GLU A 463 -4.62 60.35 11.08
CA GLU A 463 -5.49 61.36 10.49
C GLU A 463 -5.84 60.99 9.05
N ASP A 464 -4.84 60.62 8.24
CA ASP A 464 -5.01 60.23 6.84
C ASP A 464 -3.87 59.31 6.35
N SER A 465 -3.75 59.14 5.02
CA SER A 465 -2.73 58.32 4.36
C SER A 465 -1.28 58.70 4.65
N GLU A 466 -1.04 59.96 4.98
CA GLU A 466 0.31 60.49 5.20
C GLU A 466 0.45 61.14 6.56
N HIS A 467 -0.61 61.39 7.31
CA HIS A 467 -0.53 62.16 8.56
C HIS A 467 -0.95 61.35 9.80
N VAL A 468 -0.19 61.55 10.87
CA VAL A 468 -0.49 61.01 12.20
C VAL A 468 -0.43 62.13 13.24
N ILE A 469 -1.26 62.02 14.26
CA ILE A 469 -1.27 62.93 15.41
C ILE A 469 -0.72 62.18 16.61
N MET A 470 0.24 62.80 17.29
CA MET A 470 0.84 62.26 18.49
C MET A 470 0.64 63.18 19.68
N LYS A 471 0.31 62.56 20.82
CA LYS A 471 0.23 63.24 22.12
C LYS A 471 1.51 62.98 22.89
N ASN A 472 2.21 64.04 23.29
CA ASN A 472 3.40 63.98 24.13
C ASN A 472 4.50 63.06 23.57
N ALA A 473 4.89 63.22 22.30
CA ALA A 473 5.94 62.39 21.71
C ALA A 473 7.31 62.65 22.37
N VAL A 474 8.21 61.66 22.39
CA VAL A 474 9.62 61.85 22.79
C VAL A 474 10.37 62.61 21.69
N GLY A 475 11.13 63.65 22.06
CA GLY A 475 11.86 64.50 21.12
C GLY A 475 11.02 65.64 20.54
N LYS A 476 10.74 65.61 19.23
CA LYS A 476 9.86 66.62 18.62
C LYS A 476 8.42 66.27 18.97
N GLY A 477 7.63 67.23 19.45
CA GLY A 477 6.27 66.97 19.96
C GLY A 477 6.17 66.75 21.49
N GLU A 478 7.24 67.05 22.24
CA GLU A 478 7.23 66.99 23.71
C GLU A 478 6.31 68.04 24.34
N ASN A 479 5.50 67.63 25.32
CA ASN A 479 4.53 68.48 26.02
C ASN A 479 3.42 69.10 25.16
N GLU A 480 3.16 68.53 23.97
CA GLU A 480 2.14 69.02 23.04
C GLU A 480 1.39 67.89 22.33
N ILE A 481 0.28 68.24 21.66
CA ILE A 481 -0.36 67.42 20.64
C ILE A 481 0.14 67.95 19.29
N ALA A 482 0.80 67.12 18.49
CA ALA A 482 1.45 67.55 17.26
C ALA A 482 1.12 66.65 16.06
N LEU A 483 1.05 67.28 14.89
CA LEU A 483 0.83 66.64 13.60
C LEU A 483 2.18 66.28 12.97
N PHE A 484 2.28 65.04 12.49
CA PHE A 484 3.45 64.52 11.80
C PHE A 484 3.05 63.96 10.45
N LYS A 485 3.96 64.09 9.48
CA LYS A 485 3.81 63.54 8.14
C LYS A 485 4.75 62.35 7.95
N LEU A 486 4.23 61.27 7.40
CA LEU A 486 4.93 60.05 7.01
C LEU A 486 5.66 60.28 5.69
N GLU A 487 6.98 60.27 5.76
CA GLU A 487 7.88 60.37 4.62
C GLU A 487 8.59 59.02 4.41
N ASP A 488 9.45 58.94 3.39
CA ASP A 488 10.19 57.71 3.07
C ASP A 488 11.15 57.28 4.18
N ASN A 489 11.67 58.23 4.97
CA ASN A 489 12.69 57.99 5.99
C ASN A 489 12.18 58.05 7.43
N GLY A 490 10.88 58.25 7.65
CA GLY A 490 10.35 58.43 9.00
C GLY A 490 9.16 59.37 9.07
N LEU A 491 8.92 59.89 10.27
CA LEU A 491 7.95 60.94 10.51
C LEU A 491 8.64 62.29 10.59
N ASP A 492 8.15 63.24 9.80
CA ASP A 492 8.54 64.65 9.87
C ASP A 492 7.50 65.44 10.67
N TYR A 493 7.98 66.21 11.64
CA TYR A 493 7.16 67.13 12.41
C TYR A 493 6.63 68.26 11.52
N ILE A 494 5.32 68.48 11.51
CA ILE A 494 4.67 69.52 10.71
C ILE A 494 4.34 70.72 11.59
N GLU A 495 3.42 70.55 12.54
CA GLU A 495 2.96 71.63 13.39
C GLU A 495 2.42 71.13 14.73
N LYS A 496 2.40 72.06 15.68
CA LYS A 496 1.73 71.89 16.97
C LYS A 496 0.23 72.18 16.80
N LEU A 497 -0.61 71.26 17.25
CA LEU A 497 -2.07 71.40 17.26
C LEU A 497 -2.57 71.99 18.59
N ALA A 498 -2.00 71.57 19.73
CA ALA A 498 -2.37 72.07 21.06
C ALA A 498 -1.26 71.88 22.11
N ASP A 499 -1.25 72.70 23.17
CA ASP A 499 -0.45 72.46 24.39
C ASP A 499 -1.07 71.36 25.24
N LEU A 500 -0.25 70.55 25.93
CA LEU A 500 -0.74 69.70 27.00
C LEU A 500 -0.97 70.55 28.25
N GLU A 501 -2.23 70.61 28.72
CA GLU A 501 -2.55 71.27 29.98
C GLU A 501 -1.68 70.66 31.10
N LYS A 502 -0.89 71.51 31.77
CA LYS A 502 -0.14 71.09 32.96
C LYS A 502 -1.16 70.81 34.07
N SER A 503 -1.44 69.54 34.31
CA SER A 503 -2.13 69.10 35.52
C SER A 503 -1.27 69.49 36.73
N SER A 504 -1.61 70.60 37.39
CA SER A 504 -1.11 70.93 38.72
C SER A 504 -1.58 69.86 39.69
N GLU A 505 -0.62 69.28 40.41
CA GLU A 505 -0.82 68.37 41.53
C GLU A 505 -1.78 68.98 42.56
N GLU A 506 -2.85 68.27 42.92
CA GLU A 506 -3.49 68.41 44.23
C GLU A 506 -3.88 67.01 44.76
N THR A 507 -3.12 66.59 45.76
CA THR A 507 -3.45 65.59 46.79
C THR A 507 -4.88 65.74 47.32
N THR A 508 -5.62 64.64 47.46
CA THR A 508 -6.18 64.22 48.77
C THR A 508 -6.83 62.82 48.72
N GLU A 509 -6.59 62.09 49.82
CA GLU A 509 -7.16 60.80 50.20
C GLU A 509 -8.68 60.85 50.39
N GLY A 510 -9.37 59.71 50.21
CA GLY A 510 -10.76 59.57 50.68
C GLY A 510 -11.50 58.35 50.15
N THR A 511 -11.49 57.29 50.96
CA THR A 511 -12.15 55.98 50.82
C THR A 511 -13.69 56.03 50.86
N GLU A 512 -14.32 54.97 50.30
CA GLU A 512 -15.61 54.34 50.63
C GLU A 512 -16.90 54.69 49.84
N SER A 513 -17.24 53.74 48.94
CA SER A 513 -18.48 52.92 48.88
C SER A 513 -19.83 53.52 49.28
N GLY A 514 -20.84 53.42 48.39
CA GLY A 514 -22.24 53.60 48.78
C GLY A 514 -23.27 53.72 47.64
N GLU A 515 -23.50 52.62 46.94
CA GLU A 515 -24.75 52.12 46.36
C GLU A 515 -26.02 53.04 46.25
N ALA A 516 -26.45 53.21 45.00
CA ALA A 516 -27.80 53.28 44.44
C ALA A 516 -28.98 53.86 45.25
N THR A 517 -29.67 54.84 44.65
CA THR A 517 -31.15 54.81 44.52
C THR A 517 -31.63 55.86 43.50
N SER A 518 -32.43 55.41 42.53
CA SER A 518 -33.38 56.23 41.77
C SER A 518 -34.79 55.94 42.33
N PRO A 519 -35.76 56.87 42.28
CA PRO A 519 -36.64 56.88 41.10
C PRO A 519 -37.19 58.23 40.63
N ALA A 520 -37.55 58.17 39.35
CA ALA A 520 -38.37 58.95 38.41
C ALA A 520 -39.38 60.05 38.80
N ASP A 521 -39.66 60.83 37.74
CA ASP A 521 -40.91 61.52 37.31
C ASP A 521 -41.03 63.03 37.64
N GLY A 522 -41.27 63.99 36.73
CA GLY A 522 -41.49 64.03 35.29
C GLY A 522 -41.84 65.47 34.82
N SER A 523 -41.60 65.76 33.53
CA SER A 523 -42.26 66.78 32.66
C SER A 523 -41.72 68.24 32.52
N THR A 524 -40.94 68.42 31.43
CA THR A 524 -41.01 69.42 30.31
C THR A 524 -41.13 70.94 30.51
N GLU A 525 -40.16 71.70 29.97
CA GLU A 525 -40.35 72.58 28.78
C GLU A 525 -39.03 72.97 28.07
N ALA A 526 -39.13 73.10 26.74
CA ALA A 526 -38.15 73.16 25.63
C ALA A 526 -36.94 74.14 25.67
N THR A 527 -35.83 73.78 25.00
CA THR A 527 -35.42 74.35 23.67
C THR A 527 -34.33 73.49 22.99
N ASP A 528 -34.44 73.32 21.67
CA ASP A 528 -33.69 72.47 20.73
C ASP A 528 -32.15 72.49 20.78
N GLN A 529 -31.55 71.29 20.86
CA GLN A 529 -30.43 70.88 20.00
C GLN A 529 -30.60 69.41 19.60
N ILE A 530 -30.54 69.14 18.30
CA ILE A 530 -30.74 67.83 17.68
C ILE A 530 -29.62 66.88 18.10
N SER A 531 -29.95 65.89 18.92
CA SER A 531 -29.12 64.73 19.26
C SER A 531 -29.43 63.60 18.26
N PRO A 532 -28.45 62.91 17.65
CA PRO A 532 -28.72 61.79 16.77
C PRO A 532 -29.37 60.65 17.57
N ALA A 533 -30.42 60.04 17.02
CA ALA A 533 -31.08 58.88 17.62
C ALA A 533 -30.08 57.73 17.85
N PRO A 534 -30.19 56.97 18.94
CA PRO A 534 -29.33 55.83 19.20
C PRO A 534 -29.46 54.80 18.07
N GLN A 535 -28.39 54.60 17.29
CA GLN A 535 -28.38 53.58 16.24
C GLN A 535 -28.38 52.20 16.89
N LYS A 536 -29.38 51.39 16.53
CA LYS A 536 -29.46 49.99 16.95
C LYS A 536 -28.69 49.13 15.94
N ILE A 537 -27.76 48.33 16.45
CA ILE A 537 -26.89 47.47 15.65
C ILE A 537 -27.34 46.02 15.87
N ASP A 538 -27.55 45.30 14.78
CA ASP A 538 -27.93 43.89 14.81
C ASP A 538 -26.72 43.02 15.24
N VAL A 539 -26.97 42.08 16.14
CA VAL A 539 -25.98 41.09 16.59
C VAL A 539 -26.27 39.74 15.94
N PHE A 540 -25.25 39.14 15.36
CA PHE A 540 -25.30 37.88 14.61
C PHE A 540 -24.54 36.77 15.33
N ALA A 541 -24.93 35.51 15.10
CA ALA A 541 -24.23 34.34 15.63
C ALA A 541 -22.83 34.10 15.02
N GLY A 542 -22.50 34.80 13.94
CA GLY A 542 -21.21 34.70 13.25
C GLY A 542 -20.92 35.94 12.38
N PRO A 543 -19.69 36.06 11.86
CA PRO A 543 -19.21 37.23 11.12
C PRO A 543 -19.72 37.24 9.67
N GLY A 544 -21.00 37.54 9.50
CA GLY A 544 -21.63 37.62 8.19
C GLY A 544 -23.16 37.72 8.25
N GLU A 545 -23.76 38.33 7.23
CA GLU A 545 -25.22 38.47 7.14
C GLU A 545 -25.95 37.13 6.89
N ASN A 546 -25.19 36.06 6.64
CA ASN A 546 -25.70 34.69 6.44
C ASN A 546 -25.95 33.93 7.76
N TYR A 547 -25.47 34.47 8.89
CA TYR A 547 -25.68 33.90 10.22
C TYR A 547 -27.00 34.39 10.82
N ASP A 548 -27.58 33.61 11.73
CA ASP A 548 -28.82 34.01 12.40
C ASP A 548 -28.59 35.27 13.25
N ARG A 549 -29.53 36.20 13.17
CA ARG A 549 -29.57 37.36 14.05
C ARG A 549 -30.01 36.94 15.45
N ILE A 550 -29.13 37.11 16.43
CA ILE A 550 -29.32 36.71 17.82
C ILE A 550 -29.75 37.86 18.74
N GLY A 551 -29.64 39.12 18.28
CA GLY A 551 -30.02 40.27 19.11
C GLY A 551 -29.84 41.64 18.45
N GLN A 552 -29.93 42.68 19.27
CA GLN A 552 -29.61 44.07 18.93
C GLN A 552 -28.94 44.75 20.13
N VAL A 553 -27.93 45.57 19.86
CA VAL A 553 -27.25 46.44 20.84
C VAL A 553 -27.36 47.90 20.42
N VAL A 554 -27.19 48.82 21.37
CA VAL A 554 -27.17 50.26 21.08
C VAL A 554 -25.73 50.70 20.92
N ALA A 555 -25.45 51.47 19.87
CA ALA A 555 -24.16 52.12 19.67
C ALA A 555 -24.01 53.31 20.63
N ASP A 556 -23.67 53.04 21.90
CA ASP A 556 -23.48 54.06 22.95
C ASP A 556 -22.06 54.09 23.53
N GLY A 557 -21.11 53.42 22.86
CA GLY A 557 -19.71 53.36 23.30
C GLY A 557 -19.42 52.30 24.37
N SER A 558 -20.43 51.56 24.86
CA SER A 558 -20.27 50.57 25.93
C SER A 558 -19.95 49.14 25.43
N ILE A 559 -19.83 48.93 24.12
CA ILE A 559 -19.61 47.62 23.52
C ILE A 559 -18.12 47.27 23.60
N GLN A 560 -17.77 46.25 24.38
CA GLN A 560 -16.41 45.69 24.38
C GLN A 560 -16.21 44.79 23.16
N VAL A 561 -15.33 45.23 22.26
CA VAL A 561 -14.86 44.43 21.11
C VAL A 561 -13.71 43.53 21.54
N ILE A 562 -13.83 42.24 21.25
CA ILE A 562 -12.88 41.19 21.65
C ILE A 562 -12.03 40.73 20.45
N ALA A 563 -12.56 40.83 19.23
CA ALA A 563 -11.85 40.50 18.00
C ALA A 563 -12.47 41.21 16.78
N ASP A 564 -11.67 41.40 15.73
CA ASP A 564 -12.09 41.87 14.40
C ASP A 564 -11.88 40.75 13.38
N LEU A 565 -12.91 40.46 12.56
CA LEU A 565 -12.81 39.52 11.46
C LEU A 565 -13.64 40.01 10.25
N ASN A 566 -12.95 40.45 9.18
CA ASN A 566 -13.55 40.80 7.89
C ASN A 566 -14.67 41.87 7.95
N GLY A 567 -14.49 42.93 8.74
CA GLY A 567 -15.49 44.00 8.88
C GLY A 567 -16.64 43.66 9.85
N TRP A 568 -16.38 42.72 10.75
CA TRP A 568 -17.25 42.34 11.87
C TRP A 568 -16.48 42.40 13.19
N TYR A 569 -17.09 42.98 14.21
CA TYR A 569 -16.57 43.01 15.57
C TYR A 569 -17.22 41.92 16.41
N GLN A 570 -16.40 41.10 17.06
CA GLN A 570 -16.84 40.14 18.07
C GLN A 570 -17.05 40.85 19.40
N ILE A 571 -18.19 40.61 20.03
CA ILE A 571 -18.62 41.26 21.28
C ILE A 571 -19.12 40.21 22.27
N VAL A 572 -19.17 40.55 23.57
CA VAL A 572 -19.92 39.75 24.54
C VAL A 572 -21.38 40.19 24.51
N PHE A 573 -22.28 39.28 24.12
CA PHE A 573 -23.72 39.50 24.10
C PHE A 573 -24.41 38.41 24.93
N ASP A 574 -25.13 38.80 26.00
CA ASP A 574 -25.79 37.89 26.96
C ASP A 574 -24.87 36.77 27.51
N GLY A 575 -23.59 37.09 27.77
CA GLY A 575 -22.60 36.14 28.29
C GLY A 575 -22.11 35.11 27.27
N LYS A 576 -22.41 35.29 25.99
CA LYS A 576 -21.94 34.49 24.85
C LYS A 576 -21.30 35.38 23.80
N GLU A 577 -20.63 34.77 22.84
CA GLU A 577 -20.04 35.47 21.70
C GLU A 577 -21.13 35.92 20.71
N GLY A 578 -21.06 37.17 20.28
CA GLY A 578 -21.91 37.74 19.24
C GLY A 578 -21.11 38.62 18.29
N TRP A 579 -21.62 38.86 17.10
CA TRP A 579 -20.92 39.61 16.05
C TRP A 579 -21.74 40.80 15.57
N ILE A 580 -21.12 41.97 15.48
CA ILE A 580 -21.73 43.19 14.95
C ILE A 580 -20.95 43.68 13.73
N ARG A 581 -21.63 44.33 12.78
CA ARG A 581 -20.97 44.86 11.58
C ARG A 581 -20.18 46.12 11.93
N ALA A 582 -18.93 46.20 11.45
CA ALA A 582 -18.13 47.40 11.54
C ALA A 582 -18.76 48.50 10.66
N THR A 583 -19.22 49.57 11.29
CA THR A 583 -19.77 50.77 10.66
C THR A 583 -19.05 52.00 11.22
N GLU A 584 -19.19 53.16 10.57
CA GLU A 584 -18.60 54.43 11.08
C GLU A 584 -19.13 54.83 12.47
N SER A 585 -20.15 54.14 12.99
CA SER A 585 -20.85 54.42 14.25
C SER A 585 -20.65 53.36 15.34
N THR A 586 -19.90 52.28 15.06
CA THR A 586 -19.50 51.29 16.08
C THR A 586 -18.29 51.78 16.87
N PRO A 587 -18.20 51.49 18.18
CA PRO A 587 -17.11 51.95 19.04
C PRO A 587 -15.73 51.43 18.67
#